data_AF-A0A521LC68-F1
#
_entry.id   AF-A0A521LC68-F1
#
_cell.length_a   1.000
_cell.length_b   1.000
_cell.length_c   1.000
_cell.angle_alpha   90.00
_cell.angle_beta   90.00
_cell.angle_gamma   90.00
#
_symmetry.space_group_name_H-M   'P 1'
#
loop_
_entity.id
_entity.type
_entity.pdbx_description
1 polymer ?
#
loop_
_entity_poly.entity_id
_entity_poly.type
_entity_poly.pdbx_seq_one_letter_code
_entity_poly.pdbx_strand_id
1 'polypeptide(L)'
;MMMRLWVVLVASVLAGSASAQDQNRRVFAPTVRAATDCATRAIVAQGMTATATDETIREGARRAFGGSCRAEGLLMVNEHDRLYGSGTGRSFVDGPYFADFPRAARTRMTAPGGLSITVNKPVRCPDMLEIYEVQDAGRDFAGIEQDDLQRNPKTDIDVLASFTRRMDARLAQARHVMARPVLEEFRRLPPAGMEACFPALRPVLASARLVAAQMEAQRIEMEKQRAEAERLRLEAEQRRAEEQRLADQRRAEELRLAELRRAEMQRAEEERRRAAEEEAARKRAEAQRAEEERQRELRRPVNVLKRSYAQYAFVKQCFEFRNGYVSIFISESEFGRARLAIKAIETKLKSLDTGIDTDVAWAEAAAAISVVPERDVCQAALQLLMAAFQEIAPDAAMPKKDF
;
A
#
# COMPACT_ATOMS: atom_id res chain seq x y z
N MET A 1 26.54 -16.34 -32.85
CA MET A 1 27.29 -17.04 -31.79
C MET A 1 27.86 -16.02 -30.83
N MET A 2 27.24 -15.84 -29.65
CA MET A 2 27.86 -15.33 -28.41
C MET A 2 26.80 -15.38 -27.30
N MET A 3 26.74 -16.51 -26.58
CA MET A 3 25.99 -16.67 -25.33
C MET A 3 26.89 -16.18 -24.18
N ARG A 4 26.45 -15.18 -23.43
CA ARG A 4 27.08 -14.78 -22.17
C ARG A 4 26.38 -15.46 -21.00
N LEU A 5 27.11 -16.40 -20.41
CA LEU A 5 26.85 -17.15 -19.20
C LEU A 5 26.88 -16.20 -17.98
N TRP A 6 25.78 -16.10 -17.23
CA TRP A 6 25.77 -15.53 -15.88
C TRP A 6 25.58 -16.67 -14.88
N VAL A 7 26.67 -17.13 -14.30
CA VAL A 7 26.67 -17.96 -13.08
C VAL A 7 27.02 -17.03 -11.93
N VAL A 8 26.02 -16.64 -11.13
CA VAL A 8 26.25 -15.90 -9.89
C VAL A 8 26.41 -16.90 -8.76
N LEU A 9 27.58 -16.83 -8.12
CA LEU A 9 27.93 -17.47 -6.86
C LEU A 9 26.84 -17.26 -5.78
N VAL A 10 26.29 -18.36 -5.25
CA VAL A 10 25.66 -18.38 -3.92
C VAL A 10 26.53 -19.25 -3.02
N ALA A 11 27.48 -18.62 -2.35
CA ALA A 11 28.24 -19.25 -1.26
C ALA A 11 28.44 -18.21 -0.16
N SER A 12 28.21 -18.65 1.10
CA SER A 12 28.62 -18.03 2.38
C SER A 12 27.50 -17.54 3.30
N VAL A 13 26.65 -18.45 3.82
CA VAL A 13 25.93 -18.25 5.10
C VAL A 13 25.92 -19.55 5.92
N LEU A 14 27.07 -19.93 6.51
CA LEU A 14 27.11 -21.10 7.42
C LEU A 14 27.93 -20.88 8.72
N ALA A 15 28.45 -19.68 8.98
CA ALA A 15 29.30 -19.43 10.15
C ALA A 15 28.55 -18.97 11.43
N GLY A 16 27.22 -18.88 11.42
CA GLY A 16 26.42 -18.36 12.54
C GLY A 16 25.72 -19.39 13.44
N SER A 17 25.83 -20.70 13.17
CA SER A 17 24.96 -21.71 13.79
C SER A 17 25.50 -22.32 15.10
N ALA A 18 26.82 -22.36 15.31
CA ALA A 18 27.39 -23.04 16.47
C ALA A 18 27.12 -22.33 17.81
N SER A 19 27.28 -20.99 17.86
CA SER A 19 27.04 -20.21 19.07
C SER A 19 25.56 -20.17 19.46
N ALA A 20 24.67 -20.09 18.47
CA ALA A 20 23.22 -20.13 18.68
C ALA A 20 22.76 -21.49 19.21
N GLN A 21 23.33 -22.60 18.70
CA GLN A 21 23.02 -23.94 19.18
C GLN A 21 23.45 -24.15 20.64
N ASP A 22 24.63 -23.66 21.03
CA ASP A 22 25.09 -23.77 22.42
C ASP A 22 24.26 -22.93 23.39
N GLN A 23 23.82 -21.75 22.97
CA GLN A 23 22.90 -20.93 23.77
C GLN A 23 21.54 -21.62 23.95
N ASN A 24 20.97 -22.16 22.87
CA ASN A 24 19.70 -22.88 22.93
C ASN A 24 19.79 -24.13 23.82
N ARG A 25 20.91 -24.86 23.81
CA ARG A 25 21.15 -25.99 24.72
C ARG A 25 21.15 -25.58 26.19
N ARG A 26 21.78 -24.45 26.52
CA ARG A 26 21.80 -23.93 27.90
C ARG A 26 20.42 -23.53 28.39
N VAL A 27 19.62 -22.89 27.54
CA VAL A 27 18.24 -22.49 27.86
C VAL A 27 17.32 -23.70 28.03
N PHE A 28 17.52 -24.75 27.22
CA PHE A 28 16.66 -25.93 27.23
C PHE A 28 16.98 -26.94 28.34
N ALA A 29 18.24 -26.98 28.81
CA ALA A 29 18.71 -27.96 29.80
C ALA A 29 17.88 -28.07 31.10
N PRO A 30 17.40 -26.96 31.73
CA PRO A 30 16.54 -27.03 32.91
C PRO A 30 15.22 -27.76 32.64
N THR A 31 14.59 -27.53 31.48
CA THR A 31 13.33 -28.17 31.09
C THR A 31 13.50 -29.67 30.91
N VAL A 32 14.58 -30.10 30.23
CA VAL A 32 14.94 -31.52 30.08
C VAL A 32 15.18 -32.17 31.43
N ARG A 33 15.89 -31.48 32.35
CA ARG A 33 16.15 -31.98 33.71
C ARG A 33 14.85 -32.19 34.48
N ALA A 34 13.96 -31.20 34.50
CA ALA A 34 12.67 -31.29 35.21
C ALA A 34 11.79 -32.44 34.68
N ALA A 35 11.69 -32.58 33.36
CA ALA A 35 10.96 -33.68 32.74
C ALA A 35 11.58 -35.05 33.09
N THR A 36 12.91 -35.14 33.10
CA THR A 36 13.61 -36.35 33.48
C THR A 36 13.40 -36.70 34.96
N ASP A 37 13.44 -35.71 35.85
CA ASP A 37 13.23 -35.89 37.29
C ASP A 37 11.81 -36.36 37.60
N CYS A 38 10.80 -35.77 36.95
CA CYS A 38 9.41 -36.20 37.08
C CYS A 38 9.24 -37.67 36.64
N ALA A 39 9.67 -37.99 35.41
CA ALA A 39 9.52 -39.34 34.89
C ALA A 39 10.29 -40.37 35.73
N THR A 40 11.50 -40.03 36.20
CA THR A 40 12.30 -40.89 37.08
C THR A 40 11.59 -41.12 38.42
N ARG A 41 11.00 -40.09 39.05
CA ARG A 41 10.18 -40.26 40.26
C ARG A 41 8.99 -41.17 40.02
N ALA A 42 8.28 -40.97 38.91
CA ALA A 42 7.08 -41.72 38.58
C ALA A 42 7.39 -43.22 38.40
N ILE A 43 8.49 -43.56 37.71
CA ILE A 43 8.87 -44.96 37.51
C ILE A 43 9.44 -45.61 38.79
N VAL A 44 10.19 -44.86 39.62
CA VAL A 44 10.66 -45.36 40.92
C VAL A 44 9.48 -45.61 41.86
N ALA A 45 8.46 -44.73 41.86
CA ALA A 45 7.23 -44.94 42.63
C ALA A 45 6.44 -46.18 42.19
N GLN A 46 6.66 -46.66 40.96
CA GLN A 46 6.12 -47.93 40.45
C GLN A 46 7.01 -49.15 40.77
N GLY A 47 8.05 -48.98 41.58
CA GLY A 47 8.98 -50.04 41.96
C GLY A 47 10.10 -50.31 40.94
N MET A 48 10.31 -49.43 39.96
CA MET A 48 11.37 -49.60 38.98
C MET A 48 12.76 -49.35 39.61
N THR A 49 13.68 -50.29 39.41
CA THR A 49 15.06 -50.22 39.94
C THR A 49 16.06 -49.85 38.84
N ALA A 50 17.27 -49.44 39.24
CA ALA A 50 18.36 -49.10 38.31
C ALA A 50 18.83 -50.27 37.44
N THR A 51 18.54 -51.51 37.84
CA THR A 51 18.88 -52.75 37.11
C THR A 51 17.86 -53.12 36.03
N ALA A 52 16.77 -52.36 35.89
CA ALA A 52 15.78 -52.58 34.83
C ALA A 52 16.41 -52.41 33.44
N THR A 53 15.88 -53.14 32.45
CA THR A 53 16.34 -53.02 31.05
C THR A 53 16.02 -51.63 30.49
N ASP A 54 16.81 -51.16 29.51
CA ASP A 54 16.61 -49.84 28.89
C ASP A 54 15.21 -49.68 28.31
N GLU A 55 14.65 -50.75 27.74
CA GLU A 55 13.30 -50.75 27.18
C GLU A 55 12.24 -50.59 28.26
N THR A 56 12.38 -51.31 29.38
CA THR A 56 11.45 -51.17 30.51
C THR A 56 11.49 -49.76 31.09
N ILE A 57 12.67 -49.13 31.16
CA ILE A 57 12.81 -47.75 31.64
C ILE A 57 12.16 -46.75 30.66
N ARG A 58 12.37 -46.92 29.35
CA ARG A 58 11.73 -46.09 28.32
C ARG A 58 10.21 -46.19 28.36
N GLU A 59 9.67 -47.40 28.44
CA GLU A 59 8.22 -47.62 28.45
C GLU A 59 7.56 -47.10 29.74
N GLY A 60 8.26 -47.24 30.89
CA GLY A 60 7.84 -46.58 32.12
C GLY A 60 7.76 -45.04 31.99
N ALA A 61 8.77 -44.44 31.34
CA ALA A 61 8.81 -42.99 31.13
C ALA A 61 7.74 -42.49 30.17
N ARG A 62 7.46 -43.22 29.08
CA ARG A 62 6.34 -42.92 28.16
C ARG A 62 5.01 -42.93 28.88
N ARG A 63 4.75 -43.96 29.71
CA ARG A 63 3.54 -44.00 30.56
C ARG A 63 3.49 -42.83 31.54
N ALA A 64 4.62 -42.44 32.13
CA ALA A 64 4.69 -41.28 33.01
C ALA A 64 4.33 -39.96 32.29
N PHE A 65 4.87 -39.70 31.09
CA PHE A 65 4.51 -38.53 30.28
C PHE A 65 3.08 -38.58 29.74
N GLY A 66 2.49 -39.77 29.57
CA GLY A 66 1.07 -39.91 29.28
C GLY A 66 0.15 -39.62 30.47
N GLY A 67 0.69 -39.64 31.70
CA GLY A 67 -0.07 -39.52 32.94
C GLY A 67 0.47 -38.43 33.86
N SER A 68 1.14 -38.83 34.94
CA SER A 68 1.53 -37.96 36.05
C SER A 68 2.55 -36.87 35.70
N CYS A 69 3.30 -37.02 34.59
CA CYS A 69 4.33 -36.09 34.13
C CYS A 69 3.98 -35.45 32.77
N ARG A 70 2.68 -35.36 32.45
CA ARG A 70 2.21 -34.81 31.17
C ARG A 70 2.55 -33.33 31.00
N ALA A 71 2.48 -32.54 32.08
CA ALA A 71 2.77 -31.11 32.03
C ALA A 71 4.24 -30.85 31.68
N GLU A 72 5.16 -31.57 32.31
CA GLU A 72 6.60 -31.48 32.06
C GLU A 72 6.97 -31.98 30.65
N GLY A 73 6.31 -33.05 30.18
CA GLY A 73 6.47 -33.55 28.82
C GLY A 73 6.05 -32.52 27.76
N LEU A 74 4.88 -31.89 27.92
CA LEU A 74 4.40 -30.84 27.01
C LEU A 74 5.26 -29.59 27.05
N LEU A 75 5.73 -29.18 28.24
CA LEU A 75 6.64 -28.05 28.37
C LEU A 75 7.95 -28.30 27.62
N MET A 76 8.49 -29.51 27.70
CA MET A 76 9.70 -29.90 26.97
C MET A 76 9.50 -29.86 25.45
N VAL A 77 8.34 -30.31 24.94
CA VAL A 77 8.00 -30.22 23.50
C VAL A 77 7.90 -28.75 23.06
N ASN A 78 7.14 -27.94 23.78
CA ASN A 78 6.90 -26.54 23.42
C ASN A 78 8.19 -25.71 23.46
N GLU A 79 9.03 -25.93 24.47
CA GLU A 79 10.29 -25.19 24.61
C GLU A 79 11.30 -25.60 23.54
N HIS A 80 11.29 -26.87 23.12
CA HIS A 80 12.10 -27.30 21.99
C HIS A 80 11.60 -26.68 20.67
N ASP A 81 10.28 -26.65 20.43
CA ASP A 81 9.69 -25.99 19.26
C ASP A 81 10.04 -24.49 19.21
N ARG A 82 10.03 -23.83 20.36
CA ARG A 82 10.40 -22.41 20.50
C ARG A 82 11.86 -22.15 20.11
N LEU A 83 12.78 -23.06 20.44
CA LEU A 83 14.22 -22.87 20.26
C LEU A 83 14.75 -23.40 18.93
N TYR A 84 14.14 -24.46 18.39
CA TYR A 84 14.66 -25.18 17.22
C TYR A 84 13.69 -25.22 16.03
N GLY A 85 12.51 -24.62 16.15
CA GLY A 85 11.51 -24.52 15.09
C GLY A 85 10.28 -25.39 15.36
N SER A 86 9.11 -24.91 14.92
CA SER A 86 7.83 -25.56 15.14
C SER A 86 7.78 -26.99 14.60
N GLY A 87 7.32 -27.94 15.42
CA GLY A 87 7.18 -29.35 15.04
C GLY A 87 8.44 -30.21 15.30
N THR A 88 9.51 -29.63 15.84
CA THR A 88 10.76 -30.36 16.16
C THR A 88 10.76 -30.96 17.57
N GLY A 89 9.92 -30.46 18.47
CA GLY A 89 9.88 -30.87 19.86
C GLY A 89 9.39 -32.30 20.04
N ARG A 90 8.34 -32.70 19.30
CA ARG A 90 7.82 -34.07 19.41
C ARG A 90 8.81 -35.10 18.89
N SER A 91 9.46 -34.84 17.75
CA SER A 91 10.49 -35.73 17.20
C SER A 91 11.73 -35.80 18.10
N PHE A 92 12.09 -34.69 18.77
CA PHE A 92 13.13 -34.69 19.79
C PHE A 92 12.79 -35.59 20.99
N VAL A 93 11.57 -35.45 21.54
CA VAL A 93 11.13 -36.24 22.68
C VAL A 93 11.04 -37.72 22.33
N ASP A 94 10.36 -38.06 21.24
CA ASP A 94 10.12 -39.43 20.80
C ASP A 94 11.40 -40.14 20.32
N GLY A 95 12.42 -39.39 19.88
CA GLY A 95 13.69 -39.90 19.39
C GLY A 95 14.86 -39.74 20.38
N PRO A 96 15.74 -38.73 20.18
CA PRO A 96 17.01 -38.62 20.90
C PRO A 96 16.86 -38.50 22.43
N TYR A 97 15.80 -37.88 22.93
CA TYR A 97 15.56 -37.79 24.36
C TYR A 97 15.28 -39.17 24.98
N PHE A 98 14.29 -39.91 24.46
CA PHE A 98 13.98 -41.24 25.01
C PHE A 98 15.10 -42.26 24.77
N ALA A 99 15.90 -42.10 23.71
CA ALA A 99 17.11 -42.90 23.51
C ALA A 99 18.12 -42.72 24.66
N ASP A 100 18.29 -41.48 25.16
CA ASP A 100 19.23 -41.17 26.25
C ASP A 100 18.62 -41.32 27.67
N PHE A 101 17.30 -41.34 27.77
CA PHE A 101 16.58 -41.35 29.04
C PHE A 101 17.03 -42.46 30.03
N PRO A 102 17.25 -43.73 29.62
CA PRO A 102 17.71 -44.78 30.54
C PRO A 102 19.01 -44.45 31.27
N ARG A 103 19.98 -43.86 30.55
CA ARG A 103 21.24 -43.40 31.14
C ARG A 103 20.98 -42.31 32.17
N ALA A 104 20.20 -41.29 31.78
CA ALA A 104 19.88 -40.14 32.62
C ALA A 104 19.08 -40.53 33.89
N ALA A 105 18.18 -41.50 33.77
CA ALA A 105 17.37 -42.03 34.87
C ALA A 105 18.22 -42.84 35.86
N ARG A 106 19.08 -43.75 35.39
CA ARG A 106 19.96 -44.53 36.27
C ARG A 106 20.87 -43.65 37.12
N THR A 107 21.49 -42.63 36.53
CA THR A 107 22.32 -41.66 37.26
C THR A 107 21.58 -41.00 38.42
N ARG A 108 20.26 -40.78 38.28
CA ARG A 108 19.41 -40.20 39.33
C ARG A 108 18.95 -41.20 40.37
N MET A 109 18.70 -42.45 39.95
CA MET A 109 18.35 -43.55 40.84
C MET A 109 19.52 -43.93 41.76
N THR A 110 20.76 -43.80 41.30
CA THR A 110 21.97 -44.18 42.06
C THR A 110 22.63 -43.01 42.80
N ALA A 111 22.15 -41.78 42.63
CA ALA A 111 22.72 -40.62 43.29
C ALA A 111 22.51 -40.70 44.83
N PRO A 112 23.56 -40.51 45.66
CA PRO A 112 23.42 -40.47 47.11
C PRO A 112 22.56 -39.25 47.51
N GLY A 113 21.38 -39.53 48.08
CA GLY A 113 20.32 -38.53 48.32
C GLY A 113 19.10 -38.66 47.38
N GLY A 114 19.06 -39.70 46.54
CA GLY A 114 18.02 -39.94 45.54
C GLY A 114 16.60 -39.90 46.11
N LEU A 115 15.74 -39.11 45.43
CA LEU A 115 14.27 -39.11 45.43
C LEU A 115 13.63 -39.80 46.64
N SER A 116 13.85 -39.26 47.83
CA SER A 116 13.11 -39.68 49.02
C SER A 116 11.65 -39.30 48.79
N ILE A 117 10.85 -40.29 48.38
CA ILE A 117 9.40 -40.22 48.44
C ILE A 117 9.10 -40.00 49.91
N THR A 118 8.72 -38.78 50.28
CA THR A 118 8.19 -38.46 51.60
C THR A 118 6.89 -39.25 51.76
N VAL A 119 7.01 -40.50 52.20
CA VAL A 119 5.88 -41.32 52.61
C VAL A 119 5.17 -40.52 53.70
N ASN A 120 3.89 -40.22 53.44
CA ASN A 120 3.02 -39.43 54.30
C ASN A 120 3.21 -39.82 55.77
N LYS A 121 3.85 -38.93 56.55
CA LYS A 121 3.83 -39.05 58.00
C LYS A 121 2.36 -38.98 58.43
N PRO A 122 1.90 -39.87 59.34
CA PRO A 122 0.56 -39.75 59.91
C PRO A 122 0.39 -38.35 60.48
N VAL A 123 -0.68 -37.66 60.07
CA VAL A 123 -1.00 -36.31 60.52
C VAL A 123 -1.24 -36.39 62.02
N ARG A 124 -0.27 -35.90 62.81
CA ARG A 124 -0.48 -35.69 64.25
C ARG A 124 -1.47 -34.55 64.39
N CYS A 125 -2.67 -34.86 64.88
CA CYS A 125 -3.60 -33.84 65.34
C CYS A 125 -2.96 -33.14 66.56
N PRO A 126 -2.90 -31.80 66.60
CA PRO A 126 -2.44 -31.08 67.78
C PRO A 126 -3.31 -31.48 68.98
N ASP A 127 -2.69 -31.84 70.10
CA ASP A 127 -3.39 -32.16 71.35
C ASP A 127 -4.06 -30.88 71.87
N MET A 128 -5.40 -30.82 71.80
CA MET A 128 -6.22 -29.65 72.13
C MET A 128 -6.75 -29.64 73.58
N LEU A 129 -6.25 -30.54 74.43
CA LEU A 129 -6.86 -30.84 75.74
C LEU A 129 -6.50 -29.90 76.89
N GLU A 130 -5.80 -28.77 76.66
CA GLU A 130 -5.49 -27.80 77.73
C GLU A 130 -5.79 -26.34 77.37
N ILE A 131 -6.85 -26.06 76.61
CA ILE A 131 -7.41 -24.70 76.52
C ILE A 131 -8.74 -24.68 77.27
N TYR A 132 -8.62 -24.57 78.58
CA TYR A 132 -9.70 -24.38 79.55
C TYR A 132 -10.56 -23.15 79.25
N GLU A 133 -11.85 -23.31 79.53
CA GLU A 133 -12.80 -22.34 80.07
C GLU A 133 -12.31 -20.88 80.17
N VAL A 134 -12.53 -20.10 79.11
CA VAL A 134 -12.74 -18.65 79.28
C VAL A 134 -14.24 -18.46 79.40
N GLN A 135 -14.72 -18.36 80.63
CA GLN A 135 -16.07 -17.91 80.94
C GLN A 135 -16.27 -16.52 80.33
N ASP A 136 -17.08 -16.46 79.27
CA ASP A 136 -17.61 -15.21 78.74
C ASP A 136 -18.51 -14.58 79.80
N ALA A 137 -18.01 -13.53 80.45
CA ALA A 137 -18.84 -12.61 81.20
C ALA A 137 -19.83 -11.96 80.22
N GLY A 138 -21.10 -12.36 80.36
CA GLY A 138 -22.23 -11.85 79.58
C GLY A 138 -22.18 -10.34 79.43
N ARG A 139 -21.99 -9.89 78.20
CA ARG A 139 -22.38 -8.57 77.76
C ARG A 139 -23.27 -8.74 76.55
N ASP A 140 -24.56 -8.54 76.76
CA ASP A 140 -25.60 -8.52 75.72
C ASP A 140 -25.27 -7.42 74.70
N PHE A 141 -24.69 -7.80 73.56
CA PHE A 141 -24.45 -6.90 72.43
C PHE A 141 -25.70 -6.70 71.55
N ALA A 142 -26.84 -7.32 71.91
CA ALA A 142 -28.09 -7.21 71.17
C ALA A 142 -28.64 -5.77 71.10
N GLY A 143 -28.24 -4.87 72.00
CA GLY A 143 -28.77 -3.50 72.06
C GLY A 143 -28.14 -2.49 71.08
N ILE A 144 -26.92 -2.73 70.58
CA ILE A 144 -26.23 -1.75 69.71
C ILE A 144 -26.50 -2.04 68.22
N GLU A 145 -26.89 -3.27 67.88
CA GLU A 145 -27.03 -3.71 66.48
C GLU A 145 -28.32 -3.22 65.79
N GLN A 146 -29.36 -2.89 66.54
CA GLN A 146 -30.66 -2.54 65.96
C GLN A 146 -30.75 -1.06 65.53
N ASP A 147 -29.96 -0.16 66.11
CA ASP A 147 -30.01 1.29 65.83
C ASP A 147 -29.17 1.67 64.59
N ASP A 148 -28.12 0.91 64.27
CA ASP A 148 -27.25 1.14 63.10
C ASP A 148 -27.78 0.54 61.79
N LEU A 149 -28.65 -0.49 61.87
CA LEU A 149 -29.29 -1.11 60.70
C LEU A 149 -30.47 -0.28 60.16
N GLN A 150 -31.06 0.61 60.97
CA GLN A 150 -32.18 1.47 60.54
C GLN A 150 -31.73 2.76 59.84
N ARG A 151 -30.48 3.22 60.04
CA ARG A 151 -30.03 4.54 59.55
C ARG A 151 -29.38 4.52 58.17
N ASN A 152 -29.01 3.37 57.62
CA ASN A 152 -28.44 3.26 56.28
C ASN A 152 -28.70 1.87 55.67
N PRO A 153 -29.40 1.75 54.52
CA PRO A 153 -29.51 0.50 53.81
C PRO A 153 -28.13 0.14 53.22
N LYS A 154 -27.39 -0.68 53.96
CA LYS A 154 -26.09 -1.19 53.56
C LYS A 154 -26.27 -2.24 52.46
N THR A 155 -25.43 -2.20 51.44
CA THR A 155 -25.42 -3.23 50.38
C THR A 155 -24.92 -4.56 50.95
N ASP A 156 -25.25 -5.71 50.33
CA ASP A 156 -24.77 -7.03 50.80
C ASP A 156 -23.24 -7.10 50.95
N ILE A 157 -22.50 -6.29 50.18
CA ILE A 157 -21.05 -6.15 50.25
C ILE A 157 -20.61 -5.50 51.58
N ASP A 158 -21.34 -4.49 52.07
CA ASP A 158 -21.03 -3.80 53.33
C ASP A 158 -21.30 -4.69 54.55
N VAL A 159 -22.33 -5.55 54.47
CA VAL A 159 -22.62 -6.55 55.49
C VAL A 159 -21.48 -7.56 55.58
N LEU A 160 -21.02 -8.09 54.43
CA LEU A 160 -19.90 -9.03 54.38
C LEU A 160 -18.58 -8.40 54.87
N ALA A 161 -18.32 -7.13 54.52
CA ALA A 161 -17.16 -6.37 55.00
C ALA A 161 -17.20 -6.05 56.50
N SER A 162 -18.40 -5.91 57.08
CA SER A 162 -18.57 -5.74 58.54
C SER A 162 -18.38 -7.06 59.29
N PHE A 163 -18.84 -8.17 58.70
CA PHE A 163 -18.67 -9.51 59.27
C PHE A 163 -17.19 -9.91 59.28
N THR A 164 -16.48 -9.72 58.16
CA THR A 164 -15.03 -9.97 58.09
C THR A 164 -14.24 -9.12 59.07
N ARG A 165 -14.53 -7.81 59.20
CA ARG A 165 -13.89 -6.95 60.20
C ARG A 165 -14.13 -7.42 61.65
N ARG A 166 -15.33 -7.91 61.97
CA ARG A 166 -15.65 -8.43 63.32
C ARG A 166 -14.98 -9.78 63.60
N MET A 167 -14.95 -10.66 62.59
CA MET A 167 -14.18 -11.89 62.60
C MET A 167 -12.70 -11.61 62.82
N ASP A 168 -12.12 -10.65 62.09
CA ASP A 168 -10.73 -10.24 62.24
C ASP A 168 -10.46 -9.59 63.60
N ALA A 169 -11.37 -8.79 64.13
CA ALA A 169 -11.26 -8.21 65.46
C ALA A 169 -11.30 -9.28 66.56
N ARG A 170 -12.23 -10.26 66.47
CA ARG A 170 -12.28 -11.40 67.41
C ARG A 170 -11.05 -12.29 67.27
N LEU A 171 -10.57 -12.54 66.06
CA LEU A 171 -9.32 -13.27 65.81
C LEU A 171 -8.11 -12.50 66.33
N ALA A 172 -8.08 -11.17 66.24
CA ALA A 172 -7.03 -10.32 66.80
C ALA A 172 -7.05 -10.32 68.33
N GLN A 173 -8.23 -10.35 68.95
CA GLN A 173 -8.40 -10.43 70.39
C GLN A 173 -8.01 -11.82 70.92
N ALA A 174 -8.41 -12.90 70.23
CA ALA A 174 -8.00 -14.27 70.53
C ALA A 174 -6.49 -14.52 70.32
N ARG A 175 -5.86 -13.79 69.38
CA ARG A 175 -4.40 -13.86 69.13
C ARG A 175 -3.55 -13.38 70.30
N HIS A 176 -4.09 -12.60 71.24
CA HIS A 176 -3.30 -11.98 72.30
C HIS A 176 -3.07 -12.84 73.55
N VAL A 177 -3.75 -13.99 73.71
CA VAL A 177 -3.63 -14.81 74.93
C VAL A 177 -3.45 -16.31 74.58
N MET A 178 -2.30 -16.72 74.03
CA MET A 178 -1.90 -18.14 73.82
C MET A 178 -2.36 -18.86 72.53
N ALA A 179 -2.84 -18.16 71.48
CA ALA A 179 -3.35 -18.86 70.28
C ALA A 179 -2.44 -18.83 69.03
N ARG A 180 -1.36 -18.04 68.99
CA ARG A 180 -0.59 -17.82 67.73
C ARG A 180 0.14 -19.08 67.20
N PRO A 181 0.82 -19.89 68.05
CA PRO A 181 1.46 -21.13 67.58
C PRO A 181 0.44 -22.17 67.11
N VAL A 182 -0.66 -22.32 67.86
CA VAL A 182 -1.74 -23.27 67.56
C VAL A 182 -2.49 -22.88 66.29
N LEU A 183 -2.80 -21.59 66.09
CA LEU A 183 -3.44 -21.10 64.86
C LEU A 183 -2.52 -21.21 63.64
N GLU A 184 -1.19 -21.10 63.80
CA GLU A 184 -0.23 -21.34 62.72
C GLU A 184 -0.11 -22.82 62.37
N GLU A 185 -0.14 -23.73 63.35
CA GLU A 185 -0.24 -25.17 63.09
C GLU A 185 -1.57 -25.53 62.42
N PHE A 186 -2.67 -24.94 62.89
CA PHE A 186 -4.01 -25.12 62.31
C PHE A 186 -4.05 -24.64 60.85
N ARG A 187 -3.42 -23.51 60.53
CA ARG A 187 -3.29 -23.01 59.14
C ARG A 187 -2.43 -23.88 58.25
N ARG A 188 -1.50 -24.66 58.81
CA ARG A 188 -0.64 -25.60 58.07
C ARG A 188 -1.32 -26.94 57.83
N LEU A 189 -2.40 -27.25 58.54
CA LEU A 189 -3.16 -28.47 58.29
C LEU A 189 -3.88 -28.37 56.93
N PRO A 190 -3.72 -29.36 56.03
CA PRO A 190 -4.53 -29.41 54.83
C PRO A 190 -6.01 -29.56 55.21
N PRO A 191 -6.96 -29.17 54.34
CA PRO A 191 -8.39 -29.24 54.64
C PRO A 191 -8.85 -30.63 55.10
N ALA A 192 -8.26 -31.69 54.55
CA ALA A 192 -8.51 -33.07 54.95
C ALA A 192 -8.00 -33.38 56.38
N GLY A 193 -6.89 -32.77 56.80
CA GLY A 193 -6.38 -32.88 58.17
C GLY A 193 -7.25 -32.15 59.18
N MET A 194 -7.82 -31.00 58.82
CA MET A 194 -8.77 -30.28 59.68
C MET A 194 -10.05 -31.08 59.94
N GLU A 195 -10.58 -31.78 58.92
CA GLU A 195 -11.78 -32.62 59.07
C GLU A 195 -11.58 -33.89 59.88
N ALA A 196 -10.35 -34.41 59.89
CA ALA A 196 -9.96 -35.58 60.68
C ALA A 196 -9.77 -35.22 62.16
N CYS A 197 -9.12 -34.07 62.43
CA CYS A 197 -8.83 -33.63 63.79
C CYS A 197 -10.00 -32.91 64.48
N PHE A 198 -10.92 -32.30 63.71
CA PHE A 198 -12.02 -31.48 64.25
C PHE A 198 -13.38 -31.81 63.60
N PRO A 199 -14.02 -32.92 63.99
CA PRO A 199 -15.26 -33.38 63.36
C PRO A 199 -16.42 -32.38 63.51
N ALA A 200 -16.43 -31.56 64.57
CA ALA A 200 -17.45 -30.53 64.79
C ALA A 200 -17.42 -29.39 63.76
N LEU A 201 -16.30 -29.17 63.07
CA LEU A 201 -16.15 -28.12 62.05
C LEU A 201 -16.60 -28.56 60.65
N ARG A 202 -16.93 -29.84 60.45
CA ARG A 202 -17.38 -30.37 59.15
C ARG A 202 -18.51 -29.57 58.48
N PRO A 203 -19.61 -29.18 59.15
CA PRO A 203 -20.68 -28.42 58.48
C PRO A 203 -20.21 -27.04 58.01
N VAL A 204 -19.31 -26.39 58.74
CA VAL A 204 -18.73 -25.08 58.39
C VAL A 204 -17.74 -25.22 57.24
N LEU A 205 -16.91 -26.26 57.24
CA LEU A 205 -15.99 -26.54 56.13
C LEU A 205 -16.75 -26.95 54.86
N ALA A 206 -17.86 -27.68 54.99
CA ALA A 206 -18.72 -28.03 53.86
C ALA A 206 -19.38 -26.79 53.23
N SER A 207 -19.93 -25.87 54.04
CA SER A 207 -20.50 -24.63 53.53
C SER A 207 -19.43 -23.71 52.91
N ALA A 208 -18.25 -23.61 53.52
CA ALA A 208 -17.13 -22.86 52.97
C ALA A 208 -16.66 -23.41 51.61
N ARG A 209 -16.61 -24.74 51.43
CA ARG A 209 -16.31 -25.38 50.14
C ARG A 209 -17.36 -25.07 49.08
N LEU A 210 -18.64 -25.06 49.44
CA LEU A 210 -19.71 -24.73 48.51
C LEU A 210 -19.59 -23.28 48.01
N VAL A 211 -19.35 -22.33 48.93
CA VAL A 211 -19.13 -20.92 48.57
C VAL A 211 -17.86 -20.76 47.73
N ALA A 212 -16.76 -21.43 48.09
CA ALA A 212 -15.53 -21.40 47.30
C ALA A 212 -15.75 -21.95 45.87
N ALA A 213 -16.49 -23.05 45.73
CA ALA A 213 -16.85 -23.62 44.43
C ALA A 213 -17.75 -22.69 43.61
N GLN A 214 -18.71 -21.99 44.24
CA GLN A 214 -19.54 -20.99 43.57
C GLN A 214 -18.70 -19.79 43.08
N MET A 215 -17.79 -19.28 43.92
CA MET A 215 -16.90 -18.18 43.55
C MET A 215 -15.93 -18.60 42.43
N GLU A 216 -15.42 -19.82 42.46
CA GLU A 216 -14.56 -20.35 41.40
C GLU A 216 -15.33 -20.53 40.09
N ALA A 217 -16.57 -21.03 40.14
CA ALA A 217 -17.44 -21.12 38.98
C ALA A 217 -17.72 -19.73 38.36
N GLN A 218 -17.98 -18.71 39.20
CA GLN A 218 -18.13 -17.32 38.74
C GLN A 218 -16.84 -16.77 38.12
N ARG A 219 -15.67 -17.06 38.70
CA ARG A 219 -14.38 -16.64 38.12
C ARG A 219 -14.18 -17.25 36.74
N ILE A 220 -14.42 -18.55 36.60
CA ILE A 220 -14.31 -19.26 35.32
C ILE A 220 -15.27 -18.66 34.29
N GLU A 221 -16.50 -18.34 34.68
CA GLU A 221 -17.49 -17.73 33.78
C GLU A 221 -17.06 -16.32 33.33
N MET A 222 -16.57 -15.48 34.25
CA MET A 222 -16.03 -14.17 33.89
C MET A 222 -14.78 -14.27 32.99
N GLU A 223 -13.92 -15.25 33.22
CA GLU A 223 -12.75 -15.51 32.36
C GLU A 223 -13.18 -15.93 30.95
N LYS A 224 -14.20 -16.79 30.82
CA LYS A 224 -14.80 -17.13 29.51
C LYS A 224 -15.37 -15.92 28.80
N GLN A 225 -16.14 -15.09 29.51
CA GLN A 225 -16.71 -13.87 28.94
C GLN A 225 -15.63 -12.89 28.48
N ARG A 226 -14.53 -12.75 29.24
CA ARG A 226 -13.38 -11.93 28.84
C ARG A 226 -12.70 -12.48 27.59
N ALA A 227 -12.47 -13.79 27.54
CA ALA A 227 -11.86 -14.45 26.39
C ALA A 227 -12.74 -14.32 25.13
N GLU A 228 -14.06 -14.45 25.26
CA GLU A 228 -15.00 -14.27 24.16
C GLU A 228 -15.04 -12.81 23.68
N ALA A 229 -15.10 -11.85 24.61
CA ALA A 229 -15.04 -10.43 24.28
C ALA A 229 -13.74 -10.06 23.57
N GLU A 230 -12.59 -10.62 23.99
CA GLU A 230 -11.31 -10.42 23.33
C GLU A 230 -11.30 -10.99 21.91
N ARG A 231 -11.83 -12.20 21.71
CA ARG A 231 -11.98 -12.80 20.37
C ARG A 231 -12.83 -11.95 19.44
N LEU A 232 -13.96 -11.44 19.92
CA LEU A 232 -14.83 -10.56 19.14
C LEU A 232 -14.14 -9.23 18.77
N ARG A 233 -13.33 -8.68 19.68
CA ARG A 233 -12.54 -7.47 19.38
C ARG A 233 -11.51 -7.72 18.28
N LEU A 234 -10.77 -8.83 18.37
CA LEU A 234 -9.80 -9.21 17.34
C LEU A 234 -10.47 -9.47 15.99
N GLU A 235 -11.62 -10.15 15.97
CA GLU A 235 -12.38 -10.37 14.74
C GLU A 235 -12.88 -9.05 14.13
N ALA A 236 -13.38 -8.12 14.96
CA ALA A 236 -13.81 -6.80 14.50
C ALA A 236 -12.64 -5.97 13.93
N GLU A 237 -11.47 -6.04 14.55
CA GLU A 237 -10.25 -5.39 14.05
C GLU A 237 -9.79 -5.99 12.72
N GLN A 238 -9.83 -7.32 12.58
CA GLN A 238 -9.52 -8.00 11.31
C GLN A 238 -10.48 -7.58 10.21
N ARG A 239 -11.79 -7.55 10.47
CA ARG A 239 -12.79 -7.08 9.50
C ARG A 239 -12.54 -5.65 9.07
N ARG A 240 -12.26 -4.73 10.01
CA ARG A 240 -11.90 -3.34 9.68
C ARG A 240 -10.63 -3.24 8.83
N ALA A 241 -9.62 -4.05 9.14
CA ALA A 241 -8.39 -4.08 8.35
C ALA A 241 -8.61 -4.62 6.94
N GLU A 242 -9.46 -5.64 6.77
CA GLU A 242 -9.83 -6.17 5.46
C GLU A 242 -10.67 -5.17 4.64
N GLU A 243 -11.66 -4.52 5.27
CA GLU A 243 -12.46 -3.46 4.64
C GLU A 243 -11.58 -2.31 4.17
N GLN A 244 -10.60 -1.90 4.99
CA GLN A 244 -9.65 -0.85 4.63
C GLN A 244 -8.77 -1.27 3.44
N ARG A 245 -8.24 -2.49 3.44
CA ARG A 245 -7.47 -3.02 2.29
C ARG A 245 -8.28 -3.03 1.00
N LEU A 246 -9.55 -3.43 1.08
CA LEU A 246 -10.45 -3.43 -0.07
C LEU A 246 -10.75 -2.01 -0.56
N ALA A 247 -10.97 -1.07 0.36
CA ALA A 247 -11.17 0.34 0.03
C ALA A 247 -9.93 0.96 -0.66
N ASP A 248 -8.73 0.65 -0.17
CA ASP A 248 -7.49 1.13 -0.76
C ASP A 248 -7.25 0.53 -2.15
N GLN A 249 -7.57 -0.76 -2.35
CA GLN A 249 -7.53 -1.40 -3.67
C GLN A 249 -8.47 -0.73 -4.66
N ARG A 250 -9.72 -0.43 -4.25
CA ARG A 250 -10.70 0.27 -5.10
C ARG A 250 -10.22 1.68 -5.48
N ARG A 251 -9.66 2.43 -4.53
CA ARG A 251 -9.07 3.76 -4.80
C ARG A 251 -7.90 3.67 -5.78
N ALA A 252 -7.04 2.66 -5.63
CA ALA A 252 -5.91 2.44 -6.54
C ALA A 252 -6.38 2.09 -7.96
N GLU A 253 -7.42 1.27 -8.10
CA GLU A 253 -8.02 0.92 -9.39
C GLU A 253 -8.70 2.13 -10.05
N GLU A 254 -9.45 2.92 -9.28
CA GLU A 254 -10.08 4.15 -9.77
C GLU A 254 -9.04 5.16 -10.27
N LEU A 255 -7.93 5.34 -9.55
CA LEU A 255 -6.82 6.20 -9.97
C LEU A 255 -6.18 5.69 -11.28
N ARG A 256 -5.95 4.38 -11.41
CA ARG A 256 -5.42 3.79 -12.65
C ARG A 256 -6.37 4.01 -13.83
N LEU A 257 -7.68 3.85 -13.62
CA LEU A 257 -8.68 4.09 -14.66
C LEU A 257 -8.75 5.57 -15.05
N ALA A 258 -8.65 6.48 -14.09
CA ALA A 258 -8.61 7.92 -14.34
C ALA A 258 -7.37 8.33 -15.13
N GLU A 259 -6.20 7.75 -14.83
CA GLU A 259 -4.95 7.97 -15.57
C GLU A 259 -5.06 7.47 -17.01
N LEU A 260 -5.60 6.27 -17.22
CA LEU A 260 -5.85 5.72 -18.56
C LEU A 260 -6.77 6.64 -19.39
N ARG A 261 -7.87 7.14 -18.79
CA ARG A 261 -8.78 8.08 -19.48
C ARG A 261 -8.08 9.40 -19.84
N ARG A 262 -7.21 9.92 -18.97
CA ARG A 262 -6.42 11.12 -19.28
C ARG A 262 -5.45 10.87 -20.44
N ALA A 263 -4.78 9.72 -20.45
CA ALA A 263 -3.89 9.34 -21.53
C ALA A 263 -4.63 9.16 -22.87
N GLU A 264 -5.83 8.57 -22.87
CA GLU A 264 -6.67 8.49 -24.07
C GLU A 264 -7.11 9.86 -24.57
N MET A 265 -7.57 10.75 -23.68
CA MET A 265 -7.94 12.12 -24.08
C MET A 265 -6.76 12.88 -24.68
N GLN A 266 -5.56 12.75 -24.12
CA GLN A 266 -4.35 13.37 -24.66
C GLN A 266 -3.98 12.82 -26.05
N ARG A 267 -4.07 11.50 -26.26
CA ARG A 267 -3.84 10.88 -27.57
C ARG A 267 -4.84 11.37 -28.61
N ALA A 268 -6.12 11.44 -28.24
CA ALA A 268 -7.17 11.93 -29.12
C ALA A 268 -7.00 13.42 -29.46
N GLU A 269 -6.55 14.24 -28.50
CA GLU A 269 -6.23 15.66 -28.75
C GLU A 269 -5.02 15.83 -29.67
N GLU A 270 -3.96 15.05 -29.46
CA GLU A 270 -2.77 15.08 -30.32
C GLU A 270 -3.10 14.63 -31.74
N GLU A 271 -3.91 13.59 -31.91
CA GLU A 271 -4.39 13.13 -33.22
C GLU A 271 -5.22 14.22 -33.92
N ARG A 272 -6.14 14.87 -33.20
CA ARG A 272 -6.90 16.02 -33.73
C ARG A 272 -5.99 17.18 -34.15
N ARG A 273 -4.97 17.47 -33.35
CA ARG A 273 -3.99 18.53 -33.68
C ARG A 273 -3.21 18.19 -34.95
N ARG A 274 -2.71 16.96 -35.06
CA ARG A 274 -2.00 16.47 -36.26
C ARG A 274 -2.88 16.51 -37.50
N ALA A 275 -4.14 16.08 -37.39
CA ALA A 275 -5.11 16.15 -38.49
C ALA A 275 -5.40 17.59 -38.93
N ALA A 276 -5.57 18.52 -37.97
CA ALA A 276 -5.79 19.94 -38.26
C ALA A 276 -4.56 20.60 -38.91
N GLU A 277 -3.35 20.25 -38.46
CA GLU A 277 -2.09 20.72 -39.08
C GLU A 277 -1.94 20.20 -40.51
N GLU A 278 -2.25 18.93 -40.76
CA GLU A 278 -2.21 18.36 -42.11
C GLU A 278 -3.23 19.01 -43.04
N GLU A 279 -4.47 19.22 -42.57
CA GLU A 279 -5.50 19.91 -43.35
C GLU A 279 -5.10 21.35 -43.66
N ALA A 280 -4.55 22.08 -42.68
CA ALA A 280 -4.05 23.43 -42.88
C ALA A 280 -2.87 23.47 -43.87
N ALA A 281 -1.97 22.48 -43.83
CA ALA A 281 -0.88 22.36 -44.78
C ALA A 281 -1.38 22.08 -46.21
N ARG A 282 -2.37 21.20 -46.37
CA ARG A 282 -3.02 20.92 -47.67
C ARG A 282 -3.66 22.18 -48.26
N LYS A 283 -4.44 22.92 -47.45
CA LYS A 283 -5.07 24.19 -47.87
C LYS A 283 -4.04 25.24 -48.28
N ARG A 284 -2.93 25.36 -47.54
CA ARG A 284 -1.83 26.28 -47.91
C ARG A 284 -1.16 25.87 -49.21
N ALA A 285 -0.90 24.58 -49.41
CA ALA A 285 -0.30 24.08 -50.64
C ALA A 285 -1.22 24.28 -51.86
N GLU A 286 -2.53 24.06 -51.69
CA GLU A 286 -3.52 24.32 -52.74
C GLU A 286 -3.61 25.82 -53.08
N ALA A 287 -3.67 26.69 -52.07
CA ALA A 287 -3.67 28.13 -52.27
C ALA A 287 -2.40 28.64 -52.98
N GLN A 288 -1.23 28.08 -52.64
CA GLN A 288 0.02 28.39 -53.32
C GLN A 288 0.00 27.95 -54.78
N ARG A 289 -0.46 26.73 -55.06
CA ARG A 289 -0.59 26.23 -56.45
C ARG A 289 -1.56 27.07 -57.26
N ALA A 290 -2.70 27.44 -56.69
CA ALA A 290 -3.67 28.32 -57.34
C ALA A 290 -3.07 29.70 -57.64
N GLU A 291 -2.29 30.27 -56.72
CA GLU A 291 -1.61 31.54 -56.96
C GLU A 291 -0.53 31.41 -58.05
N GLU A 292 0.29 30.37 -58.00
CA GLU A 292 1.29 30.11 -59.04
C GLU A 292 0.64 29.91 -60.41
N GLU A 293 -0.48 29.21 -60.48
CA GLU A 293 -1.25 29.03 -61.71
C GLU A 293 -1.81 30.36 -62.22
N ARG A 294 -2.40 31.20 -61.35
CA ARG A 294 -2.82 32.55 -61.72
C ARG A 294 -1.67 33.38 -62.26
N GLN A 295 -0.50 33.35 -61.61
CA GLN A 295 0.69 34.06 -62.09
C GLN A 295 1.18 33.52 -63.44
N ARG A 296 1.14 32.19 -63.65
CA ARG A 296 1.47 31.58 -64.95
C ARG A 296 0.50 31.99 -66.03
N GLU A 297 -0.80 32.05 -65.74
CA GLU A 297 -1.81 32.53 -66.68
C GLU A 297 -1.59 33.99 -67.03
N LEU A 298 -1.33 34.86 -66.04
CA LEU A 298 -1.03 36.28 -66.28
C LEU A 298 0.22 36.49 -67.14
N ARG A 299 1.21 35.59 -67.05
CA ARG A 299 2.45 35.61 -67.85
C ARG A 299 2.30 35.00 -69.25
N ARG A 300 1.15 34.43 -69.60
CA ARG A 300 0.94 33.89 -70.96
C ARG A 300 1.11 35.01 -71.99
N PRO A 301 1.77 34.76 -73.14
CA PRO A 301 2.01 35.76 -74.17
C PRO A 301 0.76 36.56 -74.56
N VAL A 302 -0.39 35.89 -74.73
CA VAL A 302 -1.68 36.53 -75.02
C VAL A 302 -2.08 37.56 -73.95
N ASN A 303 -1.94 37.23 -72.67
CA ASN A 303 -2.35 38.11 -71.57
C ASN A 303 -1.38 39.28 -71.38
N VAL A 304 -0.08 39.04 -71.57
CA VAL A 304 0.94 40.09 -71.59
C VAL A 304 0.68 41.07 -72.74
N LEU A 305 0.30 40.55 -73.92
CA LEU A 305 -0.05 41.38 -75.07
C LEU A 305 -1.32 42.19 -74.82
N LYS A 306 -2.40 41.56 -74.32
CA LYS A 306 -3.65 42.25 -73.95
C LYS A 306 -3.39 43.40 -72.97
N ARG A 307 -2.57 43.15 -71.93
CA ARG A 307 -2.20 44.18 -70.95
C ARG A 307 -1.39 45.32 -71.59
N SER A 308 -0.43 44.99 -72.45
CA SER A 308 0.36 45.98 -73.19
C SER A 308 -0.50 46.80 -74.16
N TYR A 309 -1.46 46.16 -74.82
CA TYR A 309 -2.46 46.84 -75.66
C TYR A 309 -3.37 47.76 -74.84
N ALA A 310 -3.81 47.37 -73.65
CA ALA A 310 -4.61 48.22 -72.79
C ALA A 310 -3.84 49.49 -72.40
N GLN A 311 -2.55 49.35 -72.03
CA GLN A 311 -1.69 50.51 -71.74
C GLN A 311 -1.50 51.41 -72.97
N TYR A 312 -1.21 50.82 -74.13
CA TYR A 312 -1.05 51.59 -75.36
C TYR A 312 -2.34 52.29 -75.79
N ALA A 313 -3.49 51.63 -75.70
CA ALA A 313 -4.78 52.20 -76.03
C ALA A 313 -5.14 53.36 -75.08
N PHE A 314 -4.81 53.25 -73.80
CA PHE A 314 -4.97 54.35 -72.85
C PHE A 314 -4.03 55.52 -73.17
N VAL A 315 -2.75 55.26 -73.46
CA VAL A 315 -1.79 56.30 -73.91
C VAL A 315 -2.26 56.98 -75.20
N LYS A 316 -2.84 56.22 -76.13
CA LYS A 316 -3.46 56.75 -77.35
C LYS A 316 -4.62 57.67 -77.04
N GLN A 317 -5.53 57.28 -76.13
CA GLN A 317 -6.62 58.14 -75.70
C GLN A 317 -6.12 59.43 -75.04
N CYS A 318 -5.10 59.35 -74.18
CA CYS A 318 -4.45 60.52 -73.57
C CYS A 318 -3.85 61.46 -74.62
N PHE A 319 -3.27 60.91 -75.69
CA PHE A 319 -2.76 61.69 -76.83
C PHE A 319 -3.89 62.31 -77.65
N GLU A 320 -5.00 61.61 -77.88
CA GLU A 320 -6.15 62.11 -78.66
C GLU A 320 -6.98 63.15 -77.90
N PHE A 321 -7.07 63.03 -76.57
CA PHE A 321 -7.71 64.03 -75.70
C PHE A 321 -7.05 65.42 -75.82
N ARG A 322 -5.80 65.48 -76.31
CA ARG A 322 -5.08 66.72 -76.66
C ARG A 322 -5.79 67.59 -77.69
N ASN A 323 -6.67 67.02 -78.53
CA ASN A 323 -7.34 67.76 -79.61
C ASN A 323 -8.28 68.90 -79.12
N GLY A 324 -8.40 69.13 -77.80
CA GLY A 324 -9.09 70.27 -77.17
C GLY A 324 -8.21 71.39 -76.57
N TYR A 325 -6.88 71.40 -76.79
CA TYR A 325 -5.91 72.48 -76.43
C TYR A 325 -5.67 72.86 -74.94
N VAL A 326 -6.39 72.32 -73.94
CA VAL A 326 -6.23 72.80 -72.54
C VAL A 326 -5.11 72.08 -71.76
N SER A 327 -4.73 70.84 -72.12
CA SER A 327 -3.68 70.10 -71.41
C SER A 327 -2.99 69.05 -72.28
N ILE A 328 -1.65 69.08 -72.33
CA ILE A 328 -0.84 68.05 -73.01
C ILE A 328 -0.37 67.04 -71.95
N PHE A 329 -0.89 65.82 -71.99
CA PHE A 329 -0.47 64.75 -71.07
C PHE A 329 0.65 63.88 -71.65
N ILE A 330 0.61 63.63 -72.96
CA ILE A 330 1.58 62.83 -73.72
C ILE A 330 2.02 63.63 -74.94
N SER A 331 3.31 63.84 -75.09
CA SER A 331 3.92 64.51 -76.24
C SER A 331 3.95 63.61 -77.48
N GLU A 332 4.14 64.21 -78.65
CA GLU A 332 4.20 63.47 -79.92
C GLU A 332 5.38 62.49 -79.97
N SER A 333 6.53 62.87 -79.40
CA SER A 333 7.69 61.98 -79.29
C SER A 333 7.44 60.81 -78.33
N GLU A 334 6.75 61.03 -77.22
CA GLU A 334 6.31 59.96 -76.30
C GLU A 334 5.32 59.01 -76.96
N PHE A 335 4.33 59.54 -77.70
CA PHE A 335 3.39 58.71 -78.44
C PHE A 335 4.07 57.91 -79.56
N GLY A 336 5.03 58.53 -80.28
CA GLY A 336 5.87 57.83 -81.25
C GLY A 336 6.64 56.67 -80.63
N ARG A 337 7.25 56.88 -79.46
CA ARG A 337 7.91 55.81 -78.68
C ARG A 337 6.92 54.72 -78.25
N ALA A 338 5.73 55.08 -77.78
CA ALA A 338 4.69 54.14 -77.41
C ALA A 338 4.27 53.25 -78.59
N ARG A 339 4.12 53.81 -79.79
CA ARG A 339 3.77 53.08 -81.02
C ARG A 339 4.86 52.10 -81.45
N LEU A 340 6.12 52.51 -81.36
CA LEU A 340 7.26 51.62 -81.65
C LEU A 340 7.34 50.48 -80.63
N ALA A 341 7.21 50.80 -79.34
CA ALA A 341 7.27 49.83 -78.25
C ALA A 341 6.18 48.76 -78.38
N ILE A 342 4.91 49.15 -78.60
CA ILE A 342 3.83 48.15 -78.70
C ILE A 342 3.99 47.25 -79.92
N LYS A 343 4.49 47.77 -81.04
CA LYS A 343 4.75 46.96 -82.24
C LYS A 343 5.89 45.98 -82.02
N ALA A 344 6.96 46.38 -81.35
CA ALA A 344 8.05 45.48 -80.99
C ALA A 344 7.62 44.38 -80.00
N ILE A 345 6.81 44.73 -78.98
CA ILE A 345 6.20 43.76 -78.07
C ILE A 345 5.33 42.76 -78.85
N GLU A 346 4.44 43.25 -79.72
CA GLU A 346 3.56 42.42 -80.54
C GLU A 346 4.36 41.43 -81.41
N THR A 347 5.37 41.91 -82.14
CA THR A 347 6.22 41.07 -82.99
C THR A 347 6.94 40.00 -82.17
N LYS A 348 7.49 40.37 -81.00
CA LYS A 348 8.19 39.43 -80.14
C LYS A 348 7.24 38.37 -79.58
N LEU A 349 6.06 38.75 -79.08
CA LEU A 349 5.09 37.81 -78.53
C LEU A 349 4.49 36.89 -79.60
N LYS A 350 4.22 37.39 -80.82
CA LYS A 350 3.84 36.56 -81.97
C LYS A 350 4.91 35.54 -82.36
N SER A 351 6.19 35.88 -82.20
CA SER A 351 7.28 34.94 -82.47
C SER A 351 7.36 33.81 -81.43
N LEU A 352 6.89 34.06 -80.21
CA LEU A 352 6.83 33.05 -79.14
C LEU A 352 5.58 32.17 -79.24
N ASP A 353 4.46 32.74 -79.69
CA ASP A 353 3.21 32.02 -79.90
C ASP A 353 2.53 32.56 -81.17
N THR A 354 2.58 31.77 -82.25
CA THR A 354 2.01 32.13 -83.55
C THR A 354 0.48 32.05 -83.57
N GLY A 355 -0.15 31.46 -82.55
CA GLY A 355 -1.59 31.33 -82.43
C GLY A 355 -2.30 32.57 -81.86
N ILE A 356 -1.56 33.61 -81.48
CA ILE A 356 -2.14 34.83 -80.90
C ILE A 356 -2.91 35.62 -81.98
N ASP A 357 -4.23 35.73 -81.80
CA ASP A 357 -5.08 36.66 -82.55
C ASP A 357 -4.94 38.08 -81.97
N THR A 358 -4.22 38.93 -82.70
CA THR A 358 -3.96 40.31 -82.26
C THR A 358 -5.16 41.24 -82.37
N ASP A 359 -6.07 40.96 -83.29
CA ASP A 359 -7.21 41.84 -83.53
C ASP A 359 -8.24 41.65 -82.41
N VAL A 360 -8.46 40.40 -82.00
CA VAL A 360 -9.28 40.07 -80.81
C VAL A 360 -8.64 40.62 -79.54
N ALA A 361 -7.32 40.42 -79.35
CA ALA A 361 -6.62 40.93 -78.17
C ALA A 361 -6.67 42.46 -78.08
N TRP A 362 -6.58 43.17 -79.21
CA TRP A 362 -6.72 44.63 -79.27
C TRP A 362 -8.16 45.07 -78.97
N ALA A 363 -9.15 44.44 -79.58
CA ALA A 363 -10.56 44.79 -79.39
C ALA A 363 -10.97 44.66 -77.92
N GLU A 364 -10.59 43.57 -77.26
CA GLU A 364 -10.83 43.37 -75.82
C GLU A 364 -10.13 44.44 -74.97
N ALA A 365 -8.85 44.71 -75.26
CA ALA A 365 -8.06 45.68 -74.50
C ALA A 365 -8.59 47.12 -74.64
N ALA A 366 -9.03 47.50 -75.85
CA ALA A 366 -9.61 48.81 -76.11
C ALA A 366 -11.00 48.97 -75.46
N ALA A 367 -11.82 47.91 -75.45
CA ALA A 367 -13.13 47.93 -74.80
C ALA A 367 -13.06 48.09 -73.28
N ALA A 368 -11.96 47.68 -72.64
CA ALA A 368 -11.76 47.78 -71.20
C ALA A 368 -11.48 49.22 -70.71
N ILE A 369 -11.31 50.19 -71.63
CA ILE A 369 -10.95 51.55 -71.28
C ILE A 369 -12.22 52.38 -71.02
N SER A 370 -12.48 52.65 -69.74
CA SER A 370 -13.60 53.50 -69.28
C SER A 370 -13.15 54.70 -68.44
N VAL A 371 -11.84 54.87 -68.23
CA VAL A 371 -11.28 55.88 -67.32
C VAL A 371 -11.04 57.20 -68.05
N VAL A 372 -11.40 58.31 -67.40
CA VAL A 372 -11.12 59.67 -67.91
C VAL A 372 -9.61 59.94 -67.82
N PRO A 373 -8.96 60.45 -68.88
CA PRO A 373 -7.53 60.72 -68.87
C PRO A 373 -7.13 61.77 -67.81
N GLU A 374 -6.28 61.38 -66.87
CA GLU A 374 -5.58 62.29 -65.96
C GLU A 374 -4.07 62.24 -66.22
N ARG A 375 -3.37 63.37 -66.01
CA ARG A 375 -1.94 63.50 -66.33
C ARG A 375 -1.10 62.36 -65.74
N ASP A 376 -1.28 62.10 -64.45
CA ASP A 376 -0.46 61.14 -63.72
C ASP A 376 -0.76 59.70 -64.17
N VAL A 377 -2.02 59.38 -64.45
CA VAL A 377 -2.44 58.08 -64.98
C VAL A 377 -1.91 57.86 -66.40
N CYS A 378 -1.94 58.89 -67.25
CA CYS A 378 -1.40 58.84 -68.60
C CYS A 378 0.11 58.58 -68.61
N GLN A 379 0.86 59.28 -67.74
CA GLN A 379 2.31 59.10 -67.61
C GLN A 379 2.65 57.73 -67.00
N ALA A 380 1.89 57.26 -66.00
CA ALA A 380 2.05 55.93 -65.43
C ALA A 380 1.81 54.83 -66.48
N ALA A 381 0.76 54.95 -67.30
CA ALA A 381 0.47 54.00 -68.37
C ALA A 381 1.59 53.93 -69.42
N LEU A 382 2.15 55.08 -69.79
CA LEU A 382 3.32 55.15 -70.67
C LEU A 382 4.53 54.45 -70.05
N GLN A 383 4.83 54.71 -68.78
CA GLN A 383 5.95 54.08 -68.08
C GLN A 383 5.77 52.55 -67.97
N LEU A 384 4.56 52.07 -67.68
CA LEU A 384 4.25 50.64 -67.65
C LEU A 384 4.44 49.99 -69.03
N LEU A 385 4.02 50.65 -70.11
CA LEU A 385 4.26 50.18 -71.47
C LEU A 385 5.75 50.14 -71.82
N MET A 386 6.52 51.16 -71.43
CA MET A 386 7.97 51.20 -71.66
C MET A 386 8.71 50.13 -70.85
N ALA A 387 8.29 49.87 -69.60
CA ALA A 387 8.85 48.80 -68.78
C ALA A 387 8.58 47.42 -69.41
N ALA A 388 7.34 47.17 -69.85
CA ALA A 388 7.00 45.93 -70.56
C ALA A 388 7.81 45.77 -71.86
N PHE A 389 8.04 46.87 -72.59
CA PHE A 389 8.86 46.87 -73.79
C PHE A 389 10.31 46.47 -73.51
N GLN A 390 10.93 47.05 -72.48
CA GLN A 390 12.30 46.72 -72.07
C GLN A 390 12.43 45.25 -71.60
N GLU A 391 11.43 44.74 -70.88
CA GLU A 391 11.43 43.36 -70.39
C GLU A 391 11.26 42.34 -71.52
N ILE A 392 10.34 42.58 -72.46
CA ILE A 392 9.95 41.61 -73.49
C ILE A 392 10.86 41.68 -74.71
N ALA A 393 11.24 42.89 -75.13
CA ALA A 393 11.97 43.15 -76.36
C ALA A 393 13.19 44.07 -76.12
N PRO A 394 14.15 43.69 -75.26
CA PRO A 394 15.31 44.52 -74.93
C PRO A 394 16.16 44.85 -76.16
N ASP A 395 16.25 43.92 -77.11
CA ASP A 395 17.03 44.10 -78.34
C ASP A 395 16.48 45.20 -79.24
N ALA A 396 15.16 45.41 -79.22
CA ALA A 396 14.51 46.49 -79.96
C ALA A 396 14.60 47.84 -79.22
N ALA A 397 14.89 47.82 -77.92
CA ALA A 397 15.08 49.02 -77.11
C ALA A 397 16.47 49.64 -77.28
N MET A 398 17.47 48.86 -77.70
CA MET A 398 18.79 49.40 -77.99
C MET A 398 18.78 50.17 -79.31
N PRO A 399 19.16 51.45 -79.33
CA PRO A 399 19.33 52.18 -80.59
C PRO A 399 20.38 51.43 -81.42
N LYS A 400 20.02 51.03 -82.63
CA LYS A 400 21.00 50.50 -83.57
C LYS A 400 22.04 51.59 -83.76
N LYS A 401 23.26 51.34 -83.29
CA LYS A 401 24.42 52.17 -83.64
C LYS A 401 24.68 51.92 -85.12
N ASP A 402 23.99 52.68 -85.95
CA ASP A 402 24.33 52.83 -87.35
C ASP A 402 25.63 53.64 -87.36
N PHE A 403 26.75 52.91 -87.45
CA PHE A 403 28.08 53.48 -87.68
C PHE A 403 28.25 53.82 -89.15
#